data_AF-R9JXP1-F1
#
_entry.id   AF-R9JXP1-F1
#
_cell.length_a   1.000
_cell.length_b   1.000
_cell.length_c   1.000
_cell.angle_alpha   90.00
_cell.angle_beta   90.00
_cell.angle_gamma   90.00
#
_symmetry.space_group_name_H-M   'P 1'
#
loop_
_entity.id
_entity.type
_entity.pdbx_description
1 polymer ?
#
loop_
_entity_poly.entity_id
_entity_poly.type
_entity_poly.pdbx_seq_one_letter_code
_entity_poly.pdbx_strand_id
1 'polypeptide(L)'
;MLREELWEELIRHQGKTFHTVKGLEFRYQVIGGELFIDRRSKSITRATVEKAWDKIHARPGEVTGPKSLGVFGAPYVWAVFKTFGIV
;
A
#
# COMPACT_ATOMS: atom_id res chain seq x y z
N MET A 1 4.97 -2.51 -14.00
CA MET A 1 5.23 -1.36 -13.12
C MET A 1 6.53 -1.61 -12.36
N LEU A 2 7.41 -0.62 -12.25
CA LEU A 2 8.65 -0.65 -11.46
C LEU A 2 8.44 -0.03 -10.06
N ARG A 3 9.42 -0.13 -9.15
CA ARG A 3 9.30 0.42 -7.78
C ARG A 3 9.19 1.95 -7.78
N GLU A 4 9.91 2.60 -8.66
CA GLU A 4 9.90 4.06 -8.82
C GLU A 4 8.52 4.52 -9.35
N GLU A 5 7.99 3.82 -10.35
CA GLU A 5 6.65 4.06 -10.89
C GLU A 5 5.55 3.85 -9.82
N LEU A 6 5.70 2.85 -8.95
CA LEU A 6 4.81 2.65 -7.81
C LEU A 6 4.81 3.88 -6.88
N TRP A 7 5.98 4.44 -6.62
CA TRP A 7 6.09 5.61 -5.74
C TRP A 7 5.52 6.87 -6.38
N GLU A 8 5.71 7.05 -7.69
CA GLU A 8 5.06 8.12 -8.45
C GLU A 8 3.54 8.00 -8.41
N GLU A 9 3.00 6.78 -8.53
CA GLU A 9 1.56 6.53 -8.44
C GLU A 9 1.02 6.84 -7.04
N LEU A 10 1.78 6.48 -6.00
CA LEU A 10 1.47 6.85 -4.61
C LEU A 10 1.37 8.37 -4.45
N ILE A 11 2.37 9.11 -4.95
CA ILE A 11 2.36 10.58 -4.90
C ILE A 11 1.17 11.15 -5.67
N ARG A 12 0.86 10.61 -6.85
CA ARG A 12 -0.26 11.06 -7.71
C ARG A 12 -1.62 10.85 -7.06
N HIS A 13 -1.78 9.80 -6.26
CA HIS A 13 -3.04 9.41 -5.66
C HIS A 13 -3.21 9.82 -4.19
N GLN A 14 -2.22 10.49 -3.59
CA GLN A 14 -2.33 10.98 -2.22
C GLN A 14 -3.53 11.92 -2.05
N GLY A 15 -4.14 11.90 -0.87
CA GLY A 15 -5.35 12.67 -0.56
C GLY A 15 -6.65 12.12 -1.16
N LYS A 16 -6.61 11.13 -2.05
CA LYS A 16 -7.81 10.42 -2.52
C LYS A 16 -8.34 9.48 -1.44
N THR A 17 -9.62 9.13 -1.56
CA THR A 17 -10.29 8.17 -0.69
C THR A 17 -10.03 6.74 -1.16
N PHE A 18 -9.62 5.89 -0.22
CA PHE A 18 -9.41 4.45 -0.39
C PHE A 18 -10.26 3.67 0.60
N HIS A 19 -10.51 2.40 0.29
CA HIS A 19 -11.24 1.50 1.17
C HIS A 19 -10.43 0.22 1.41
N THR A 20 -10.25 -0.14 2.67
CA THR A 20 -9.70 -1.46 3.01
C THR A 20 -10.64 -2.56 2.56
N VAL A 21 -10.17 -3.81 2.52
CA VAL A 21 -11.02 -4.99 2.20
C VAL A 21 -12.25 -5.07 3.12
N LYS A 22 -12.17 -4.54 4.34
CA LYS A 22 -13.30 -4.50 5.29
C LYS A 22 -14.21 -3.28 5.12
N GLY A 23 -14.05 -2.49 4.05
CA GLY A 23 -14.86 -1.29 3.79
C GLY A 23 -14.49 -0.07 4.63
N LEU A 24 -13.39 -0.10 5.40
CA LEU A 24 -12.95 1.08 6.13
C LEU A 24 -12.36 2.11 5.17
N GLU A 25 -13.03 3.26 5.05
CA GLU A 25 -12.55 4.45 4.34
C GLU A 25 -11.26 4.97 5.00
N PHE A 26 -10.27 5.39 4.21
CA PHE A 26 -9.07 6.11 4.66
C PHE A 26 -8.48 6.96 3.53
N ARG A 27 -7.61 7.90 3.91
CA ARG A 27 -6.73 8.66 3.00
C ARG A 27 -5.29 8.55 3.45
N TYR A 28 -4.37 8.87 2.55
CA TYR A 28 -2.96 8.98 2.90
C TYR A 28 -2.31 10.23 2.33
N GLN A 29 -1.22 10.66 2.97
CA GLN A 29 -0.29 11.67 2.46
C GLN A 29 1.12 11.06 2.32
N VAL A 30 1.88 11.52 1.34
CA VAL A 30 3.28 11.10 1.16
C VAL A 30 4.19 12.17 1.74
N ILE A 31 4.95 11.83 2.79
CA ILE A 31 5.90 12.75 3.43
C ILE A 31 7.24 12.02 3.62
N GLY A 32 8.33 12.57 3.07
CA GLY A 32 9.69 12.06 3.33
C GLY A 32 9.94 10.59 2.94
N GLY A 33 9.16 10.02 2.01
CA GLY A 33 9.27 8.59 1.67
C GLY A 33 8.34 7.69 2.49
N GLU A 34 7.35 8.22 3.17
CA GLU A 34 6.42 7.43 3.99
C GLU A 34 4.97 7.80 3.71
N LEU A 35 4.08 6.84 3.94
CA LEU A 35 2.63 7.02 3.86
C LEU A 35 2.06 7.30 5.24
N PHE A 36 1.49 8.47 5.42
CA PHE A 36 0.76 8.86 6.61
C PHE A 36 -0.72 8.60 6.38
N ILE A 37 -1.26 7.56 7.01
CA ILE A 37 -2.67 7.19 6.91
C ILE A 37 -3.45 7.96 7.99
N ASP A 38 -4.52 8.64 7.62
CA ASP A 38 -5.38 9.43 8.52
C ASP A 38 -6.00 8.64 9.68
N ARG A 39 -6.05 7.31 9.57
CA ARG A 39 -6.56 6.39 10.60
C ARG A 39 -5.49 5.80 11.52
N ARG A 40 -4.24 6.25 11.42
CA ARG A 40 -3.08 5.64 12.09
C ARG A 40 -2.16 6.71 12.67
N SER A 41 -1.58 6.42 13.83
CA SER A 41 -0.57 7.28 14.45
C SER A 41 0.84 7.08 13.90
N LYS A 42 1.12 5.93 13.27
CA LYS A 42 2.42 5.60 12.66
C LYS A 42 2.31 5.52 11.15
N SER A 43 3.29 6.09 10.46
CA SER A 43 3.44 6.02 9.01
C SER A 43 3.84 4.60 8.54
N ILE A 44 3.69 4.37 7.23
CA ILE A 44 4.17 3.17 6.55
C ILE A 44 5.36 3.60 5.69
N THR A 45 6.54 3.07 6.00
CA THR A 45 7.78 3.45 5.31
C THR A 45 7.80 2.94 3.87
N ARG A 46 8.52 3.63 2.97
CA ARG A 46 8.75 3.15 1.59
C ARG A 46 9.28 1.72 1.54
N ALA A 47 10.26 1.38 2.38
CA ALA A 47 10.79 0.01 2.48
C ALA A 47 9.70 -1.02 2.86
N THR A 48 8.71 -0.63 3.67
CA THR A 48 7.58 -1.51 4.02
C THR A 48 6.67 -1.76 2.81
N VAL A 49 6.42 -0.72 2.01
CA VAL A 49 5.64 -0.82 0.77
C VAL A 49 6.37 -1.65 -0.28
N GLU A 50 7.66 -1.40 -0.49
CA GLU A 50 8.51 -2.13 -1.44
C GLU A 50 8.63 -3.61 -1.05
N LYS A 51 8.77 -3.92 0.24
CA LYS A 51 8.72 -5.32 0.72
C LYS A 51 7.41 -6.03 0.37
N ALA A 52 6.28 -5.32 0.45
CA ALA A 52 4.99 -5.87 0.07
C ALA A 52 4.91 -6.10 -1.46
N TRP A 53 5.44 -5.15 -2.24
CA TRP A 53 5.55 -5.24 -3.69
C TRP A 53 6.40 -6.45 -4.12
N ASP A 54 7.61 -6.58 -3.57
CA ASP A 54 8.53 -7.67 -3.91
C ASP A 54 7.91 -9.03 -3.57
N LYS A 55 7.16 -9.13 -2.47
CA LYS A 55 6.49 -10.38 -2.07
C LYS A 55 5.42 -10.82 -3.07
N ILE A 56 4.61 -9.89 -3.57
CA ILE A 56 3.57 -10.18 -4.58
C ILE A 56 4.22 -10.72 -5.86
N HIS A 57 5.32 -10.11 -6.29
CA HIS A 57 6.00 -10.49 -7.54
C HIS A 57 6.80 -11.78 -7.41
N ALA A 58 7.39 -12.04 -6.24
CA ALA A 58 8.17 -13.25 -6.01
C ALA A 58 7.30 -14.50 -5.80
N ARG A 59 6.06 -14.35 -5.33
CA ARG A 59 5.16 -15.47 -5.00
C ARG A 59 3.72 -15.22 -5.48
N PRO A 60 3.52 -15.14 -6.81
CA PRO A 60 2.17 -14.98 -7.36
C PRO A 60 1.29 -16.15 -6.94
N GLY A 61 0.07 -15.87 -6.48
CA GLY A 61 -0.89 -16.88 -6.01
C GLY A 61 -0.82 -17.23 -4.52
N GLU A 62 0.31 -17.02 -3.84
CA GLU A 62 0.39 -17.17 -2.37
C GLU A 62 -0.13 -15.94 -1.61
N VAL A 63 -0.04 -14.77 -2.23
CA VAL A 63 -0.47 -13.50 -1.64
C VAL A 63 -1.95 -13.26 -1.94
N THR A 64 -2.82 -13.85 -1.13
CA THR A 64 -4.29 -13.86 -1.36
C THR A 64 -5.06 -12.74 -0.65
N GLY A 65 -4.37 -11.90 0.13
CA GLY A 65 -5.02 -10.81 0.85
C GLY A 65 -4.08 -10.01 1.74
N PRO A 66 -4.57 -8.96 2.42
CA PRO A 66 -3.72 -8.05 3.20
C PRO A 66 -2.82 -8.77 4.21
N LYS A 67 -3.37 -9.74 4.95
CA LYS A 67 -2.62 -10.49 5.97
C LYS A 67 -1.43 -11.24 5.37
N SER A 68 -1.56 -11.75 4.15
CA SER A 68 -0.51 -12.50 3.47
C SER A 68 0.68 -11.61 3.05
N LEU A 69 0.53 -10.28 2.99
CA LEU A 69 1.66 -9.36 2.76
C LEU A 69 2.71 -9.44 3.87
N GLY A 70 2.27 -9.65 5.12
CA GLY A 70 3.19 -9.76 6.27
C GLY A 70 3.97 -8.47 6.56
N VAL A 71 3.35 -7.31 6.33
CA VAL A 71 3.94 -5.99 6.55
C VAL A 71 3.10 -5.14 7.49
N PHE A 72 3.73 -4.16 8.13
CA PHE A 72 3.01 -3.16 8.91
C PHE A 72 2.10 -2.34 8.00
N GLY A 73 0.83 -2.18 8.41
CA GLY A 73 -0.14 -1.44 7.61
C GLY A 73 -0.69 -2.20 6.41
N ALA A 74 -0.51 -3.53 6.36
CA ALA A 74 -1.01 -4.43 5.33
C ALA A 74 -2.42 -4.12 4.76
N PRO A 75 -3.46 -3.85 5.59
CA PRO A 75 -4.79 -3.50 5.05
C PRO A 75 -4.81 -2.27 4.15
N TYR A 76 -3.98 -1.26 4.44
CA TYR A 76 -3.88 -0.02 3.68
C TYR A 76 -3.03 -0.21 2.43
N VAL A 77 -1.88 -0.87 2.56
CA VAL A 77 -1.01 -1.21 1.42
C VAL A 77 -1.78 -2.06 0.39
N TRP A 78 -2.52 -3.06 0.84
CA TRP A 78 -3.34 -3.90 -0.03
C TRP A 78 -4.41 -3.09 -0.77
N ALA A 79 -5.12 -2.19 -0.08
CA ALA A 79 -6.15 -1.36 -0.68
C ALA A 79 -5.60 -0.46 -1.79
N VAL A 80 -4.42 0.12 -1.56
CA VAL A 80 -3.71 0.89 -2.57
C VAL A 80 -3.31 0.00 -3.74
N PHE A 81 -2.76 -1.18 -3.48
CA PHE A 81 -2.34 -2.10 -4.54
C PHE A 81 -3.50 -2.62 -5.40
N LYS A 82 -4.68 -2.87 -4.80
CA LYS A 82 -5.92 -3.16 -5.52
C LYS A 82 -6.29 -2.00 -6.47
N THR A 83 -6.17 -0.77 -5.99
CA THR A 83 -6.51 0.43 -6.77
C THR A 83 -5.55 0.62 -7.94
N PHE A 84 -4.28 0.28 -7.75
CA PHE A 84 -3.24 0.40 -8.79
C PHE A 84 -3.17 -0.82 -9.73
N GLY A 85 -4.07 -1.80 -9.58
CA GLY A 85 -4.11 -3.00 -10.43
C GLY A 85 -2.95 -3.97 -10.23
N ILE A 86 -2.30 -3.93 -9.06
CA ILE A 86 -1.16 -4.78 -8.72
C ILE A 86 -1.62 -6.15 -8.21
N VAL A 87 -2.76 -6.19 -7.52
CA VAL A 87 -3.45 -7.39 -7.00
C VAL A 87 -4.96 -7.32 -7.25
#